data_AF-A0A3M2X6W6-F1
#
_entry.id   AF-A0A3M2X6W6-F1
#
_cell.length_a   1.000
_cell.length_b   1.000
_cell.length_c   1.000
_cell.angle_alpha   90.00
_cell.angle_beta   90.00
_cell.angle_gamma   90.00
#
_symmetry.space_group_name_H-M   'P 1'
#
loop_
_entity.id
_entity.type
_entity.pdbx_description
1 polymer ?
#
loop_
_entity_poly.entity_id
_entity_poly.type
_entity_poly.pdbx_seq_one_letter_code
_entity_poly.pdbx_strand_id
1 'polypeptide(L)'
;MYRVTHALTAAGQQVTERVRYAERENPNIEHFLSQCDAYLAFNDDPEVEEFVARVKEQILHACSTFITLPTSDISAYRELLQKLARRRVRDPRLKVFTTNYDMCFETAASELGMVIIDGFSYTRRRRFDGKHFTYDIVRREADSHEFA
;
A
#
# COMPACT_ATOMS: atom_id res chain seq x y z
N MET A 1 -26.72 1.73 18.56
CA MET A 1 -25.41 1.44 17.94
C MET A 1 -25.51 0.05 17.31
N TYR A 2 -25.80 -0.03 16.00
CA TYR A 2 -25.97 -1.31 15.30
C TYR A 2 -24.56 -1.89 15.06
N ARG A 3 -24.18 -2.95 15.79
CA ARG A 3 -22.95 -3.69 15.47
C ARG A 3 -23.23 -4.52 14.22
N VAL A 4 -22.74 -4.05 13.07
CA VAL A 4 -22.65 -4.90 11.88
C VAL A 4 -21.57 -5.92 12.17
N THR A 5 -21.96 -7.17 12.40
CA THR A 5 -21.02 -8.30 12.49
C THR A 5 -20.63 -8.70 11.07
N HIS A 6 -19.36 -8.55 10.73
CA HIS A 6 -18.84 -9.02 9.45
C HIS A 6 -18.46 -10.50 9.59
N ALA A 7 -19.33 -11.38 9.10
CA ALA A 7 -19.07 -12.81 9.08
C ALA A 7 -18.08 -13.18 7.94
N LEU A 8 -17.23 -14.17 8.19
CA LEU A 8 -16.38 -14.76 7.17
C LEU A 8 -17.23 -15.42 6.08
N THR A 9 -16.81 -15.27 4.82
CA THR A 9 -17.35 -16.05 3.71
C THR A 9 -17.03 -17.53 3.89
N ALA A 10 -17.73 -18.43 3.18
CA ALA A 10 -17.44 -19.86 3.24
C ALA A 10 -15.97 -20.19 2.91
N ALA A 11 -15.41 -19.53 1.88
CA ALA A 11 -14.00 -19.65 1.54
C ALA A 11 -13.08 -19.14 2.67
N GLY A 12 -13.44 -18.01 3.30
CA GLY A 12 -12.70 -17.49 4.47
C GLY A 12 -12.73 -18.44 5.66
N GLN A 13 -13.86 -19.11 5.91
CA GLN A 13 -13.99 -20.11 6.98
C GLN A 13 -13.09 -21.34 6.74
N GLN A 14 -13.04 -21.83 5.50
CA GLN A 14 -12.17 -22.95 5.12
C GLN A 14 -10.68 -22.58 5.28
N VAL A 15 -10.27 -21.41 4.79
CA VAL A 15 -8.86 -20.98 4.89
C VAL A 15 -8.46 -20.72 6.33
N THR A 16 -9.32 -20.10 7.15
CA THR A 16 -9.03 -19.89 8.57
C THR A 16 -8.82 -21.20 9.34
N GLU A 17 -9.48 -22.30 8.96
CA GLU A 17 -9.17 -23.63 9.51
C GLU A 17 -7.79 -24.15 9.09
N ARG A 18 -7.46 -24.05 7.80
CA ARG A 18 -6.16 -24.50 7.25
C ARG A 18 -4.97 -23.79 7.89
N VAL A 19 -5.04 -22.46 7.97
CA VAL A 19 -3.95 -21.62 8.51
C VAL A 19 -4.02 -21.46 10.04
N ARG A 20 -4.97 -22.15 10.69
CA ARG A 20 -5.21 -22.13 12.14
C ARG A 20 -5.46 -20.72 12.70
N TYR A 21 -6.20 -19.90 11.97
CA TYR A 21 -6.59 -18.57 12.40
C TYR A 21 -7.76 -18.62 13.40
N ALA A 22 -7.59 -17.99 14.56
CA ALA A 22 -8.51 -18.13 15.70
C ALA A 22 -9.62 -17.08 15.74
N GLU A 23 -9.38 -15.86 15.23
CA GLU A 23 -10.38 -14.79 15.30
C GLU A 23 -11.48 -15.02 14.25
N ARG A 24 -12.71 -15.27 14.70
CA ARG A 24 -13.87 -15.54 13.82
C ARG A 24 -14.90 -14.42 13.81
N GLU A 25 -14.98 -13.64 14.89
CA GLU A 25 -15.88 -12.50 15.01
C GLU A 25 -15.13 -11.21 14.67
N ASN A 26 -15.54 -10.53 13.59
CA ASN A 26 -14.88 -9.33 13.05
C ASN A 26 -13.35 -9.51 12.91
N PRO A 27 -12.92 -10.54 12.16
CA PRO A 27 -11.49 -10.85 12.02
C PRO A 27 -10.73 -9.67 11.43
N ASN A 28 -9.56 -9.37 12.00
CA ASN A 28 -8.66 -8.39 11.41
C ASN A 28 -8.10 -8.95 10.08
N ILE A 29 -8.45 -8.32 8.96
CA ILE A 29 -8.04 -8.76 7.63
C ILE A 29 -6.52 -8.76 7.44
N GLU A 30 -5.80 -7.80 8.01
CA GLU A 30 -4.34 -7.72 7.90
C GLU A 30 -3.66 -8.84 8.68
N HIS A 31 -4.17 -9.13 9.89
CA HIS A 31 -3.67 -10.22 10.71
C HIS A 31 -3.96 -11.57 10.03
N PHE A 32 -5.16 -11.75 9.47
CA PHE A 32 -5.51 -12.97 8.75
C PHE A 32 -4.63 -13.18 7.51
N LEU A 33 -4.44 -12.15 6.69
CA LEU A 33 -3.55 -12.24 5.52
C LEU A 33 -2.09 -12.50 5.90
N SER A 34 -1.61 -11.90 7.00
CA SER A 34 -0.26 -12.15 7.53
C SER A 34 -0.10 -13.61 7.96
N GLN A 35 -1.11 -14.19 8.59
CA GLN A 35 -1.13 -15.61 8.96
C GLN A 35 -1.11 -16.51 7.71
N CYS A 36 -1.86 -16.15 6.67
CA CYS A 36 -1.83 -16.88 5.39
C CYS A 36 -0.45 -16.81 4.73
N ASP A 37 0.16 -15.62 4.65
CA ASP A 37 1.50 -15.44 4.07
C ASP A 37 2.56 -16.23 4.88
N ALA A 38 2.44 -16.28 6.21
CA ALA A 38 3.31 -17.09 7.07
C ALA A 38 3.10 -18.60 6.87
N TYR A 39 1.86 -19.05 6.63
CA TYR A 39 1.54 -20.44 6.31
C TYR A 39 2.14 -20.85 4.95
N LEU A 40 1.95 -20.02 3.92
CA LEU A 40 2.44 -20.27 2.55
C LEU A 40 3.98 -20.23 2.46
N ALA A 41 4.67 -19.61 3.42
CA ALA A 41 6.13 -19.64 3.48
C ALA A 41 6.71 -21.06 3.69
N PHE A 42 5.91 -21.99 4.22
CA PHE A 42 6.33 -23.36 4.54
C PHE A 42 5.45 -24.44 3.88
N ASN A 43 4.33 -24.07 3.28
CA ASN A 43 3.35 -24.99 2.71
C ASN A 43 2.99 -24.55 1.29
N ASP A 44 3.01 -25.49 0.35
CA ASP A 44 2.51 -25.29 -1.00
C ASP A 44 1.00 -25.63 -1.02
N ASP A 45 0.15 -24.61 -0.89
CA ASP A 45 -1.31 -24.74 -0.85
C ASP A 45 -1.93 -23.77 -1.87
N PRO A 46 -2.21 -24.25 -3.10
CA PRO A 46 -2.78 -23.43 -4.16
C PRO A 46 -4.13 -22.81 -3.80
N GLU A 47 -4.93 -23.45 -2.94
CA GLU A 47 -6.23 -22.92 -2.55
C GLU A 47 -6.09 -21.71 -1.62
N VAL A 48 -5.12 -21.76 -0.70
CA VAL A 48 -4.79 -20.61 0.17
C VAL A 48 -4.14 -19.50 -0.64
N GLU A 49 -3.25 -19.82 -1.58
CA GLU A 49 -2.62 -18.83 -2.48
C GLU A 49 -3.68 -18.10 -3.33
N GLU A 50 -4.59 -18.84 -3.97
CA GLU A 50 -5.67 -18.26 -4.77
C GLU A 50 -6.62 -17.42 -3.91
N PHE A 51 -6.94 -17.88 -2.69
CA PHE A 51 -7.74 -17.09 -1.76
C PHE A 51 -7.08 -15.76 -1.41
N VAL A 52 -5.80 -15.78 -1.03
CA VAL A 52 -5.03 -14.57 -0.71
C VAL A 52 -4.98 -13.62 -1.90
N ALA A 53 -4.76 -14.13 -3.11
CA ALA A 53 -4.76 -13.33 -4.32
C ALA A 53 -6.10 -12.62 -4.57
N ARG A 54 -7.23 -13.35 -4.46
CA ARG A 54 -8.58 -12.77 -4.62
C ARG A 54 -8.89 -11.72 -3.56
N VAL A 55 -8.50 -11.94 -2.31
CA VAL A 55 -8.70 -10.96 -1.24
C VAL A 55 -7.88 -9.69 -1.50
N LYS A 56 -6.61 -9.84 -1.88
CA LYS A 56 -5.72 -8.71 -2.23
C LYS A 56 -6.27 -7.92 -3.42
N GLU A 57 -6.83 -8.60 -4.43
CA GLU A 57 -7.51 -7.96 -5.56
C GLU A 57 -8.75 -7.15 -5.13
N GLN A 58 -9.60 -7.72 -4.26
CA GLN A 58 -10.77 -7.02 -3.74
C GLN A 58 -10.41 -5.78 -2.92
N ILE A 59 -9.39 -5.88 -2.06
CA ILE A 59 -8.87 -4.74 -1.29
C ILE A 59 -8.40 -3.65 -2.26
N LEU A 60 -7.56 -4.01 -3.23
CA LEU A 60 -7.06 -3.06 -4.22
C LEU A 60 -8.21 -2.38 -4.96
N HIS A 61 -9.16 -3.15 -5.47
CA HIS A 61 -10.33 -2.63 -6.17
C HIS A 61 -11.14 -1.65 -5.29
N ALA A 62 -11.42 -2.02 -4.03
CA ALA A 62 -12.15 -1.16 -3.10
C ALA A 62 -11.39 0.15 -2.81
N CYS A 63 -10.06 0.08 -2.71
CA CYS A 63 -9.19 1.22 -2.43
C CYS A 63 -8.84 2.08 -3.65
N SER A 64 -8.99 1.58 -4.89
CA SER A 64 -8.56 2.30 -6.10
C SER A 64 -9.72 2.76 -6.99
N THR A 65 -10.81 2.00 -7.08
CA THR A 65 -11.84 2.24 -8.11
C THR A 65 -12.46 3.62 -7.99
N PHE A 66 -12.69 4.11 -6.77
CA PHE A 66 -13.30 5.43 -6.54
C PHE A 66 -12.44 6.60 -7.04
N ILE A 67 -11.11 6.44 -7.14
CA ILE A 67 -10.20 7.52 -7.59
C ILE A 67 -10.36 7.78 -9.08
N THR A 68 -10.66 6.74 -9.86
CA THR A 68 -10.84 6.85 -11.32
C THR A 68 -12.19 7.41 -11.73
N LEU A 69 -13.12 7.61 -10.79
CA LEU A 69 -14.44 8.15 -11.09
C LEU A 69 -14.34 9.63 -11.45
N PRO A 70 -15.08 10.13 -12.47
CA PRO A 70 -15.11 11.56 -12.81
C PRO A 70 -15.58 12.46 -11.66
N THR A 71 -16.33 11.89 -10.71
CA THR A 71 -16.84 12.58 -9.52
C THR A 71 -15.87 12.55 -8.34
N SER A 72 -14.73 11.88 -8.47
CA SER A 72 -13.74 11.78 -7.40
C SER A 72 -13.04 13.12 -7.22
N ASP A 73 -12.97 13.60 -5.99
CA ASP A 73 -12.24 14.82 -5.64
C ASP A 73 -11.21 14.55 -4.54
N ILE A 74 -9.94 14.49 -4.95
CA ILE A 74 -8.79 14.38 -4.05
C ILE A 74 -8.05 15.73 -3.89
N SER A 75 -8.67 16.85 -4.26
CA SER A 75 -8.07 18.19 -4.19
C SER A 75 -7.51 18.52 -2.80
N ALA A 76 -8.22 18.15 -1.74
CA ALA A 76 -7.77 18.35 -0.37
C ALA A 76 -6.43 17.65 -0.07
N TYR A 77 -6.20 16.45 -0.60
CA TYR A 77 -4.93 15.72 -0.44
C TYR A 77 -3.80 16.42 -1.20
N ARG A 78 -4.06 16.91 -2.42
CA ARG A 78 -3.09 17.71 -3.18
C ARG A 78 -2.70 18.98 -2.45
N GLU A 79 -3.68 19.75 -1.99
CA GLU A 79 -3.44 20.99 -1.27
C GLU A 79 -2.68 20.75 0.03
N LEU A 80 -3.03 19.69 0.76
CA LEU A 80 -2.33 19.27 1.96
C LEU A 80 -0.86 18.96 1.64
N LEU A 81 -0.59 18.13 0.63
CA LEU A 81 0.77 17.78 0.22
C LEU A 81 1.57 19.01 -0.24
N GLN A 82 0.98 19.90 -1.03
CA GLN A 82 1.63 21.17 -1.43
C GLN A 82 2.02 22.02 -0.21
N LYS A 83 1.14 22.12 0.78
CA LYS A 83 1.42 22.85 2.04
C LYS A 83 2.53 22.16 2.82
N LEU A 84 2.47 20.83 2.96
CA LEU A 84 3.48 20.04 3.68
C LEU A 84 4.85 20.03 2.97
N ALA A 85 4.89 20.18 1.65
CA ALA A 85 6.10 20.21 0.85
C ALA A 85 6.84 21.56 0.92
N ARG A 86 6.21 22.63 1.40
CA ARG A 86 6.84 23.95 1.62
C ARG A 86 7.78 23.91 2.83
N ARG A 87 8.94 23.27 2.67
CA ARG A 87 9.95 23.07 3.70
C ARG A 87 11.29 23.62 3.25
N ARG A 88 12.18 23.94 4.20
CA ARG A 88 13.54 24.36 3.86
C ARG A 88 14.34 23.13 3.45
N VAL A 89 15.32 23.31 2.56
CA VAL A 89 16.18 22.21 2.07
C VAL A 89 16.90 21.46 3.20
N ARG A 90 17.22 22.17 4.30
CA ARG A 90 17.88 21.60 5.49
C ARG A 90 16.95 20.82 6.43
N ASP A 91 15.64 20.96 6.27
CA ASP A 91 14.69 20.30 7.15
C ASP A 91 14.68 18.80 6.83
N PRO A 92 14.47 17.92 7.82
CA PRO A 92 14.35 16.49 7.54
C PRO A 92 13.19 16.23 6.59
N ARG A 93 13.36 15.18 5.76
CA ARG A 93 12.36 14.73 4.79
C ARG A 93 10.99 14.57 5.46
N LEU A 94 9.95 15.04 4.78
CA LEU A 94 8.57 14.86 5.23
C LEU A 94 8.28 13.36 5.37
N LYS A 95 7.70 12.97 6.50
CA LYS A 95 7.20 11.62 6.76
C LYS A 95 5.70 11.74 7.00
N VAL A 96 4.91 11.04 6.17
CA VAL A 96 3.46 10.95 6.30
C VAL A 96 3.12 9.51 6.61
N PHE A 97 2.36 9.28 7.67
CA PHE A 97 1.83 7.96 8.02
C PHE A 97 0.37 7.92 7.56
N THR A 98 0.06 7.00 6.67
CA THR A 98 -1.27 6.79 6.10
C THR A 98 -1.72 5.37 6.42
N THR A 99 -2.98 5.06 6.14
CA THR A 99 -3.44 3.66 6.18
C THR A 99 -2.80 2.87 5.03
N ASN A 100 -2.74 1.54 5.18
CA ASN A 100 -2.38 0.68 4.06
C ASN A 100 -3.35 0.90 2.89
N TYR A 101 -2.83 0.86 1.66
CA TYR A 101 -3.60 1.08 0.43
C TYR A 101 -4.30 2.46 0.35
N ASP A 102 -3.74 3.49 0.99
CA ASP A 102 -4.21 4.87 0.85
C ASP A 102 -3.80 5.45 -0.51
N MET A 103 -4.62 5.14 -1.52
CA MET A 103 -4.39 5.58 -2.89
C MET A 103 -4.58 7.10 -3.07
N CYS A 104 -5.22 7.81 -2.12
CA CYS A 104 -5.44 9.25 -2.21
C CYS A 104 -4.12 10.02 -2.11
N PHE A 105 -3.29 9.70 -1.11
CA PHE A 105 -1.97 10.31 -0.96
C PHE A 105 -1.03 9.94 -2.10
N GLU A 106 -1.03 8.67 -2.53
CA GLU A 106 -0.19 8.20 -3.63
C GLU A 106 -0.53 8.90 -4.94
N THR A 107 -1.82 8.98 -5.26
CA THR A 107 -2.30 9.61 -6.48
C THR A 107 -2.06 11.13 -6.44
N ALA A 108 -2.38 11.79 -5.33
CA ALA A 108 -2.14 13.22 -5.18
C ALA A 108 -0.65 13.59 -5.28
N ALA A 109 0.25 12.80 -4.67
CA ALA A 109 1.68 13.00 -4.79
C ALA A 109 2.17 12.78 -6.22
N SER A 110 1.67 11.74 -6.91
CA SER A 110 1.97 11.47 -8.32
C SER A 110 1.52 12.62 -9.23
N GLU A 111 0.30 13.14 -9.05
CA GLU A 111 -0.23 14.29 -9.81
C GLU A 111 0.59 15.56 -9.59
N LEU A 112 1.18 15.72 -8.41
CA LEU A 112 2.07 16.84 -8.07
C LEU A 112 3.52 16.63 -8.51
N GLY A 113 3.84 15.48 -9.13
CA GLY A 113 5.22 15.14 -9.52
C GLY A 113 6.16 14.92 -8.33
N MET A 114 5.62 14.60 -7.15
CA MET A 114 6.42 14.32 -5.96
C MET A 114 6.97 12.89 -5.99
N VAL A 115 8.22 12.73 -5.57
CA VAL A 115 8.85 11.42 -5.42
C VAL A 115 8.46 10.81 -4.08
N ILE A 116 7.79 9.66 -4.11
CA ILE A 116 7.38 8.92 -2.91
C ILE A 116 8.43 7.85 -2.58
N ILE A 117 8.72 7.72 -1.28
CA ILE A 117 9.57 6.68 -0.72
C ILE A 117 8.70 5.84 0.22
N ASP A 118 8.30 4.67 -0.25
CA ASP A 118 7.32 3.77 0.37
C ASP A 118 7.96 2.52 1.00
N GLY A 119 9.29 2.41 0.98
CA GLY A 119 10.01 1.25 1.51
C GLY A 119 10.11 0.06 0.57
N PHE A 120 9.61 0.18 -0.67
CA PHE A 120 9.76 -0.83 -1.70
C PHE A 120 10.96 -0.55 -2.60
N SER A 121 11.55 -1.62 -3.13
CA SER A 121 12.60 -1.51 -4.15
C SER A 121 12.07 -0.88 -5.44
N TYR A 122 12.89 -0.05 -6.08
CA TYR A 122 12.62 0.58 -7.38
C TYR A 122 12.95 -0.36 -8.56
N THR A 123 12.82 -1.67 -8.38
CA THR A 123 13.09 -2.71 -9.39
C THR A 123 11.80 -3.19 -10.04
N ARG A 124 11.88 -3.82 -11.22
CA ARG A 124 10.71 -4.38 -11.93
C ARG A 124 9.87 -5.31 -11.05
N ARG A 125 10.51 -6.12 -10.20
CA ARG A 125 9.83 -6.84 -9.11
C ARG A 125 10.06 -6.04 -7.83
N ARG A 126 9.05 -5.32 -7.36
CA ARG A 126 9.14 -4.51 -6.13
C ARG A 126 9.12 -5.44 -4.92
N ARG A 127 10.04 -5.25 -3.98
CA ARG A 127 10.06 -5.96 -2.69
C ARG A 127 10.18 -4.94 -1.57
N PHE A 128 9.37 -5.12 -0.53
CA PHE A 128 9.48 -4.31 0.68
C PHE A 128 10.76 -4.66 1.43
N ASP A 129 11.51 -3.64 1.84
CA ASP A 129 12.62 -3.74 2.76
C ASP A 129 12.83 -2.36 3.39
N GLY A 130 12.74 -2.28 4.71
CA GLY A 130 12.80 -1.02 5.47
C GLY A 130 14.02 -0.16 5.19
N LYS A 131 15.12 -0.74 4.69
CA LYS A 131 16.30 0.04 4.26
C LYS A 131 15.99 1.02 3.13
N HIS A 132 15.00 0.75 2.28
CA HIS A 132 14.64 1.65 1.18
C HIS A 132 14.08 2.98 1.68
N PHE A 133 13.54 3.05 2.91
CA PHE A 133 13.20 4.33 3.52
C PHE A 133 14.44 5.21 3.77
N THR A 134 15.64 4.65 3.85
CA THR A 134 16.86 5.43 4.07
C THR A 134 17.52 5.92 2.79
N TYR A 135 17.09 5.40 1.63
CA TYR A 135 17.64 5.83 0.36
C TYR A 135 17.04 7.17 -0.08
N ASP A 136 17.88 8.00 -0.69
CA ASP A 136 17.49 9.27 -1.29
C ASP A 136 17.66 9.21 -2.81
N ILE A 137 16.71 9.82 -3.52
CA ILE A 137 16.76 9.95 -4.97
C ILE A 137 17.32 11.32 -5.29
N VAL A 138 18.53 11.35 -5.86
CA VAL A 138 19.19 12.58 -6.28
C VAL A 138 19.11 12.71 -7.79
N ARG A 139 18.63 13.85 -8.27
CA ARG A 139 18.75 14.23 -9.68
C ARG A 139 20.16 14.80 -9.86
N ARG A 140 21.02 14.06 -10.54
CA ARG A 140 22.29 14.61 -11.04
C ARG A 140 21.97 15.29 -12.37
N GLU A 141 22.28 16.57 -12.49
CA GLU A 141 22.34 17.17 -13.82
C GLU A 141 23.38 16.37 -14.60
N ALA A 142 23.05 15.97 -15.83
CA ALA A 142 24.04 15.32 -16.69
C ALA A 142 25.23 16.27 -16.78
N ASP A 143 26.46 15.75 -16.59
CA ASP A 143 27.66 16.52 -16.90
C ASP A 143 27.44 17.18 -18.27
N SER A 144 27.39 18.51 -18.27
CA SER A 144 27.27 19.31 -19.46
C SER A 144 28.53 19.07 -20.28
N HIS A 145 28.55 18.01 -21.08
CA HIS A 145 29.50 17.86 -22.15
C HIS A 145 29.13 18.92 -23.20
N GLU A 146 29.60 20.14 -22.96
CA GLU A 146 29.80 21.14 -23.99
C GLU A 146 30.75 20.53 -25.02
N PHE A 147 30.18 19.95 -26.07
CA PHE A 147 30.94 19.74 -27.29
C PHE A 147 30.98 21.09 -28.00
N ALA A 148 32.15 21.73 -27.90
CA ALA A 148 32.53 22.93 -28.65
C ALA A 148 32.53 22.68 -30.16
#